data_AF-I3E2U6-F1
#
_entry.id   AF-I3E2U6-F1
#
_cell.length_a   1.000
_cell.length_b   1.000
_cell.length_c   1.000
_cell.angle_alpha   90.00
_cell.angle_beta   90.00
_cell.angle_gamma   90.00
#
_symmetry.space_group_name_H-M   'P 1'
#
loop_
_entity.id
_entity.type
_entity.pdbx_description
1 polymer ?
#
loop_
_entity_poly.entity_id
_entity_poly.type
_entity_poly.pdbx_seq_one_letter_code
_entity_poly.pdbx_strand_id
1 'polypeptide(L)'
;MPSIQESRIADEVLKSFHKLVFGWIQPKSVIQKDEAQSRDEWTQELKNVQRTMEKYKLMFVNDLIDFDELNEKMHVLQEKEKELKFNLSKEHSSPTSSYTQEKLEMLVEEFPRLWEVSTDEERKILLSEIFREIIIDADENAKISPGNSKPFWIVSAK
;
A
#
# COMPACT_ATOMS: atom_id res chain seq x y z
N MET A 1 -6.15 35.42 -18.52
CA MET A 1 -6.67 34.06 -18.23
C MET A 1 -7.50 34.12 -16.97
N PRO A 2 -8.65 33.43 -16.91
CA PRO A 2 -9.48 33.42 -15.71
C PRO A 2 -8.67 32.78 -14.57
N SER A 3 -8.34 33.59 -13.57
CA SER A 3 -7.46 33.21 -12.47
C SER A 3 -8.27 32.40 -11.45
N ILE A 4 -7.92 31.12 -11.30
CA ILE A 4 -8.33 30.34 -10.14
C ILE A 4 -7.49 30.83 -8.97
N GLN A 5 -8.13 31.24 -7.87
CA GLN A 5 -7.41 31.73 -6.70
C GLN A 5 -6.73 30.58 -5.98
N GLU A 6 -5.41 30.67 -5.79
CA GLU A 6 -4.60 29.65 -5.11
C GLU A 6 -5.13 29.34 -3.70
N SER A 7 -5.62 30.34 -2.98
CA SER A 7 -6.23 30.17 -1.65
C SER A 7 -7.46 29.26 -1.67
N ARG A 8 -8.32 29.37 -2.69
CA ARG A 8 -9.48 28.46 -2.82
C ARG A 8 -9.06 27.03 -3.15
N ILE A 9 -8.01 26.85 -3.96
CA ILE A 9 -7.49 25.51 -4.28
C ILE A 9 -6.97 24.86 -2.99
N ALA A 10 -6.18 25.60 -2.21
CA ALA A 10 -5.69 25.15 -0.91
C ALA A 10 -6.82 24.69 0.01
N ASP A 11 -7.87 25.50 0.17
CA ASP A 11 -9.01 25.18 1.03
C ASP A 11 -9.76 23.92 0.55
N GLU A 12 -9.91 23.76 -0.77
CA GLU A 12 -10.63 22.61 -1.34
C GLU A 12 -9.80 21.33 -1.30
N VAL A 13 -8.47 21.46 -1.45
CA VAL A 13 -7.52 20.35 -1.28
C VAL A 13 -7.51 19.87 0.16
N LEU A 14 -7.53 20.77 1.14
CA LEU A 14 -7.63 20.39 2.56
C LEU A 14 -8.94 19.66 2.89
N LYS A 15 -10.08 20.17 2.40
CA LYS A 15 -11.37 19.49 2.57
C LYS A 15 -11.39 18.10 1.93
N SER A 16 -10.71 17.97 0.80
CA SER A 16 -10.57 16.70 0.08
C SER A 16 -9.56 15.77 0.75
N PHE A 17 -8.49 16.32 1.33
CA PHE A 17 -7.47 15.58 2.09
C PHE A 17 -8.11 14.85 3.25
N HIS A 18 -8.93 15.52 4.07
CA HIS A 18 -9.65 14.85 5.14
C HIS A 18 -10.47 13.65 4.65
N LYS A 19 -11.17 13.76 3.51
CA LYS A 19 -11.96 12.65 2.94
C LYS A 19 -11.07 11.52 2.41
N LEU A 20 -9.97 11.85 1.73
CA LEU A 20 -9.01 10.89 1.17
C LEU A 20 -8.34 10.11 2.29
N VAL A 21 -7.93 10.81 3.33
CA VAL A 21 -7.23 10.27 4.47
C VAL A 21 -8.16 9.48 5.40
N PHE A 22 -9.41 9.91 5.60
CA PHE A 22 -10.39 9.10 6.34
C PHE A 22 -10.64 7.75 5.66
N GLY A 23 -10.57 7.70 4.32
CA GLY A 23 -10.64 6.45 3.56
C GLY A 23 -9.42 5.54 3.74
N TRP A 24 -8.26 6.10 4.10
CA TRP A 24 -7.02 5.35 4.38
C TRP A 24 -6.89 4.92 5.84
N ILE A 25 -7.43 5.70 6.78
CA ILE A 25 -7.39 5.45 8.23
C ILE A 25 -8.54 4.57 8.72
N GLN A 26 -9.55 4.30 7.88
CA GLN A 26 -10.49 3.23 8.19
C GLN A 26 -9.66 1.96 8.47
N PRO A 27 -9.72 1.38 9.68
CA PRO A 27 -9.17 0.05 9.88
C PRO A 27 -9.87 -0.78 8.83
N LYS A 28 -9.12 -1.41 7.91
CA LYS A 28 -9.69 -2.32 6.92
C LYS A 28 -10.62 -3.24 7.70
N SER A 29 -11.91 -2.96 7.61
CA SER A 29 -12.89 -3.63 8.43
C SER A 29 -12.89 -5.05 7.90
N VAL A 30 -12.47 -5.95 8.78
CA VAL A 30 -12.62 -7.39 8.60
C VAL A 30 -12.00 -7.85 7.26
N ILE A 31 -10.66 -7.89 7.21
CA ILE A 31 -10.07 -9.01 6.47
C ILE A 31 -10.63 -10.24 7.18
N GLN A 32 -11.45 -10.95 6.43
CA GLN A 32 -12.07 -12.19 6.85
C GLN A 32 -11.00 -13.05 7.52
N LYS A 33 -11.42 -13.60 8.65
CA LYS A 33 -10.71 -14.56 9.46
C LYS A 33 -10.59 -15.88 8.69
N ASP A 34 -9.88 -15.87 7.56
CA ASP A 34 -9.37 -17.05 6.90
C ASP A 34 -7.88 -17.10 7.21
N GLU A 35 -7.55 -17.89 8.23
CA GLU A 35 -6.22 -18.43 8.54
C GLU A 35 -5.05 -17.61 8.01
N ALA A 36 -4.82 -16.44 8.60
CA ALA A 36 -3.57 -15.72 8.41
C ALA A 36 -2.46 -16.53 9.10
N GLN A 37 -1.97 -17.57 8.43
CA GLN A 37 -0.68 -18.15 8.79
C GLN A 37 0.33 -17.02 8.79
N SER A 38 0.98 -16.80 9.94
CA SER A 38 1.96 -15.72 10.08
C SER A 38 3.06 -15.93 9.05
N ARG A 39 3.63 -14.86 8.49
CA ARG A 39 4.80 -14.95 7.59
C ARG A 39 5.91 -15.82 8.20
N ASP A 40 6.06 -15.77 9.51
CA ASP A 40 7.00 -16.61 10.25
C ASP A 40 6.67 -18.10 10.11
N GLU A 41 5.39 -18.47 10.10
CA GLU A 41 4.92 -19.84 9.92
C GLU A 41 5.20 -20.33 8.50
N TRP A 42 4.88 -19.52 7.47
CA TRP A 42 5.22 -19.85 6.07
C TRP A 42 6.73 -20.01 5.86
N THR A 43 7.53 -19.19 6.53
CA THR A 43 9.01 -19.25 6.45
C THR A 43 9.56 -20.48 7.17
N GLN A 44 8.98 -20.86 8.31
CA GLN A 44 9.31 -22.09 9.02
C GLN A 44 8.90 -23.32 8.21
N GLU A 45 7.73 -23.30 7.59
CA GLU A 45 7.22 -24.39 6.78
C GLU A 45 8.10 -24.61 5.53
N LEU A 46 8.53 -23.54 4.87
CA LEU A 46 9.48 -23.61 3.76
C LEU A 46 10.82 -24.22 4.18
N LYS A 47 11.36 -23.84 5.34
CA LYS A 47 12.58 -24.46 5.89
C LYS A 47 12.38 -25.94 6.19
N ASN A 48 11.21 -26.34 6.70
CA ASN A 48 10.90 -27.74 6.99
C ASN A 48 10.80 -28.57 5.70
N VAL A 49 10.17 -28.03 4.65
CA VAL A 49 10.11 -28.68 3.33
C VAL A 49 11.53 -28.88 2.75
N GLN A 50 12.38 -27.86 2.82
CA GLN A 50 13.76 -27.94 2.33
C GLN A 50 14.60 -28.98 3.09
N ARG A 51 14.50 -29.00 4.43
CA ARG A 51 15.14 -30.03 5.26
C ARG A 51 14.65 -31.43 4.93
N THR A 52 13.36 -31.57 4.63
CA THR A 52 12.77 -32.87 4.28
C THR A 52 13.28 -33.34 2.91
N MET A 53 13.42 -32.44 1.93
CA MET A 53 14.06 -32.76 0.66
C MET A 53 15.51 -33.22 0.84
N GLU A 54 16.29 -32.53 1.68
CA GLU A 54 17.67 -32.91 1.99
C GLU A 54 17.73 -34.29 2.65
N LYS A 55 16.81 -34.58 3.56
CA LYS A 55 16.69 -35.90 4.20
C LYS A 55 16.44 -37.01 3.17
N TYR A 56 15.51 -36.82 2.23
CA TYR A 56 15.25 -37.82 1.20
C TYR A 56 16.44 -38.02 0.27
N LYS A 57 17.15 -36.96 -0.12
CA LYS A 57 18.40 -37.07 -0.87
C LYS A 57 19.44 -37.88 -0.11
N LEU A 58 19.58 -37.64 1.20
CA LEU A 58 20.52 -38.39 2.04
C LEU A 58 20.10 -39.86 2.20
N MET A 59 18.81 -40.14 2.31
CA MET A 59 18.28 -41.51 2.37
C MET A 59 18.60 -42.27 1.08
N PHE A 60 18.48 -41.63 -0.08
CA PHE A 60 18.87 -42.22 -1.36
C PHE A 60 20.38 -42.48 -1.44
N VAL A 61 21.21 -41.51 -1.03
CA VAL A 61 22.68 -41.68 -1.00
C VAL A 61 23.12 -42.82 -0.07
N ASN A 62 22.35 -43.09 0.98
CA ASN A 62 22.60 -44.19 1.91
C ASN A 62 21.89 -45.49 1.51
N ASP A 63 21.41 -45.61 0.27
CA ASP A 63 20.70 -46.78 -0.27
C ASP A 63 19.48 -47.22 0.58
N LEU A 64 18.84 -46.28 1.28
CA LEU A 64 17.66 -46.54 2.14
C LEU A 64 16.33 -46.48 1.37
N ILE A 65 16.31 -45.79 0.23
CA ILE A 65 15.17 -45.64 -0.66
C ILE A 65 15.63 -45.80 -2.09
N ASP A 66 14.75 -46.22 -2.99
CA ASP A 66 15.06 -46.31 -4.40
C ASP A 66 14.82 -44.97 -5.14
N PHE A 67 15.16 -44.97 -6.43
CA PHE A 67 15.01 -43.78 -7.27
C PHE A 67 13.55 -43.38 -7.48
N ASP A 68 12.64 -44.35 -7.61
CA ASP A 68 11.23 -44.09 -7.88
C ASP A 68 10.56 -43.49 -6.63
N GLU A 69 10.87 -44.02 -5.45
CA GLU A 69 10.49 -43.47 -4.15
C GLU A 69 11.03 -42.05 -3.94
N LEU A 70 12.31 -41.81 -4.27
CA LEU A 70 12.89 -40.47 -4.19
C LEU A 70 12.14 -39.51 -5.10
N ASN A 71 11.87 -39.91 -6.35
CA ASN A 71 11.24 -39.06 -7.35
C ASN A 71 9.79 -38.69 -6.95
N GLU A 72 9.01 -39.67 -6.48
CA GLU A 72 7.65 -39.44 -5.99
C GLU A 72 7.64 -38.45 -4.82
N LYS A 73 8.50 -38.65 -3.81
CA LYS A 73 8.59 -37.75 -2.65
C LYS A 73 9.09 -36.36 -3.02
N MET A 74 10.06 -36.27 -3.92
CA MET A 74 10.61 -34.99 -4.38
C MET A 74 9.59 -34.17 -5.17
N HIS A 75 8.77 -34.81 -6.02
CA HIS A 75 7.75 -34.11 -6.79
C HIS A 75 6.76 -33.39 -5.87
N VAL A 76 6.21 -34.12 -4.89
CA VAL A 76 5.25 -33.56 -3.91
C VAL A 76 5.86 -32.41 -3.12
N LEU A 77 7.12 -32.55 -2.68
CA LEU A 77 7.80 -31.50 -1.93
C LEU A 77 8.10 -30.27 -2.78
N GLN A 78 8.43 -30.45 -4.07
CA GLN A 78 8.70 -29.34 -4.98
C GLN A 78 7.44 -28.55 -5.32
N GLU A 79 6.29 -29.20 -5.46
CA GLU A 79 5.00 -28.52 -5.62
C GLU A 79 4.68 -27.67 -4.40
N LYS A 80 4.82 -28.24 -3.19
CA LYS A 80 4.66 -27.49 -1.93
C LYS A 80 5.63 -26.32 -1.84
N GLU A 81 6.90 -26.50 -2.18
CA GLU A 81 7.88 -25.42 -2.14
C GLU A 81 7.50 -24.26 -3.09
N LYS A 82 7.00 -24.59 -4.30
CA LYS A 82 6.53 -23.59 -5.26
C LYS A 82 5.33 -22.81 -4.73
N GLU A 83 4.36 -23.49 -4.13
CA GLU A 83 3.18 -22.87 -3.52
C GLU A 83 3.57 -21.92 -2.36
N LEU A 84 4.44 -22.39 -1.47
CA LEU A 84 4.97 -21.59 -0.34
C LEU A 84 5.71 -20.33 -0.84
N LYS A 85 6.58 -20.47 -1.85
CA LYS A 85 7.29 -19.33 -2.47
C LYS A 85 6.35 -18.37 -3.18
N PHE A 86 5.28 -18.88 -3.79
CA PHE A 86 4.28 -18.06 -4.45
C PHE A 86 3.47 -17.25 -3.42
N ASN A 87 3.06 -17.86 -2.31
CA ASN A 87 2.35 -17.17 -1.24
C ASN A 87 3.22 -16.11 -0.57
N LEU A 88 4.50 -16.41 -0.30
CA LEU A 88 5.47 -15.43 0.21
C LEU A 88 5.74 -14.28 -0.76
N SER A 89 5.73 -14.52 -2.07
CA SER A 89 5.97 -13.46 -3.07
C SER A 89 4.75 -12.57 -3.33
N LYS A 90 3.53 -13.10 -3.20
CA LYS A 90 2.30 -12.30 -3.23
C LYS A 90 2.26 -11.25 -2.12
N GLU A 91 2.75 -11.57 -0.93
CA GLU A 91 2.81 -10.64 0.20
C GLU A 91 3.72 -9.42 -0.06
N HIS A 92 4.74 -9.57 -0.93
CA HIS A 92 5.63 -8.49 -1.36
C HIS A 92 5.03 -7.56 -2.44
N SER A 93 3.82 -7.84 -2.94
CA SER A 93 3.18 -7.03 -3.99
C SER A 93 2.49 -5.77 -3.44
N SER A 94 2.20 -5.73 -2.13
CA SER A 94 1.78 -4.50 -1.48
C SER A 94 3.02 -3.70 -1.08
N PRO A 95 3.19 -2.45 -1.52
CA PRO A 95 4.28 -1.62 -1.06
C PRO A 95 4.19 -1.55 0.46
N THR A 96 5.17 -2.16 1.13
CA THR A 96 5.29 -2.12 2.58
C THR A 96 5.61 -0.67 2.93
N SER A 97 4.58 0.13 3.20
CA SER A 97 4.78 1.45 3.78
C SER A 97 5.50 1.23 5.11
N SER A 98 6.71 1.78 5.22
CA SER A 98 7.52 1.82 6.46
C SER A 98 6.82 2.55 7.62
N TYR A 99 5.65 3.14 7.35
CA TYR A 99 4.82 3.80 8.34
C TYR A 99 3.90 2.79 9.02
N THR A 100 4.06 2.64 10.33
CA THR A 100 3.06 1.99 11.18
C THR A 100 1.76 2.81 11.11
N GLN A 101 0.61 2.14 11.25
CA GLN A 101 -0.70 2.79 11.22
C GLN A 101 -0.77 3.98 12.22
N GLU A 102 -0.20 3.80 13.41
CA GLU A 102 -0.08 4.84 14.43
C GLU A 102 0.72 6.07 13.96
N LYS A 103 1.77 5.88 13.15
CA LYS A 103 2.55 6.99 12.57
C LYS A 103 1.77 7.70 11.47
N LEU A 104 0.96 6.98 10.69
CA LEU A 104 0.08 7.59 9.69
C LEU A 104 -1.04 8.39 10.35
N GLU A 105 -1.63 7.86 11.43
CA GLU A 105 -2.65 8.56 12.22
C GLU A 105 -2.08 9.85 12.84
N MET A 106 -0.88 9.79 13.45
CA MET A 106 -0.20 10.98 13.96
C MET A 106 0.10 12.01 12.87
N LEU A 107 0.65 11.59 11.73
CA LEU A 107 0.94 12.51 10.60
C LEU A 107 -0.32 13.21 10.10
N VAL A 108 -1.44 12.50 10.10
CA VAL A 108 -2.73 13.03 9.65
C VAL A 108 -3.33 13.99 10.67
N GLU A 109 -3.19 13.71 11.96
CA GLU A 109 -3.64 14.61 13.02
C GLU A 109 -2.78 15.88 13.13
N GLU A 110 -1.48 15.76 12.85
CA GLU A 110 -0.54 16.88 12.87
C GLU A 110 -0.60 17.74 11.60
N PHE A 111 -0.99 17.17 10.46
CA PHE A 111 -1.01 17.89 9.18
C PHE A 111 -1.88 19.17 9.17
N PRO A 112 -3.13 19.17 9.65
CA PRO A 112 -3.93 20.41 9.76
C PRO A 112 -3.27 21.47 10.64
N ARG A 113 -2.58 21.05 11.71
CA ARG A 113 -1.88 21.97 12.63
C ARG A 113 -0.67 22.59 11.96
N LEU A 114 0.10 21.79 11.23
CA LEU A 114 1.23 22.26 10.43
C LEU A 114 0.75 23.22 9.33
N TRP A 115 -0.36 22.91 8.66
CA TRP A 115 -0.93 23.76 7.63
C TRP A 115 -1.28 25.18 8.11
N GLU A 116 -1.86 25.31 9.31
CA GLU A 116 -2.24 26.60 9.88
C GLU A 116 -1.04 27.49 10.19
N VAL A 117 0.08 26.91 10.61
CA VAL A 117 1.31 27.65 10.98
C VAL A 117 2.30 27.81 9.83
N SER A 118 2.12 27.07 8.73
CA SER A 118 2.98 27.14 7.55
C SER A 118 2.71 28.38 6.68
N THR A 119 3.79 28.92 6.13
CA THR A 119 3.78 29.95 5.09
C THR A 119 3.30 29.39 3.75
N ASP A 120 2.96 30.27 2.79
CA ASP A 120 2.47 29.84 1.47
C ASP A 120 3.50 29.01 0.68
N GLU A 121 4.80 29.26 0.86
CA GLU A 121 5.87 28.46 0.26
C GLU A 121 5.95 27.06 0.91
N GLU A 122 5.88 26.99 2.23
CA GLU A 122 5.88 25.73 2.98
C GLU A 122 4.64 24.88 2.68
N ARG A 123 3.47 25.51 2.53
CA ARG A 123 2.23 24.83 2.11
C ARG A 123 2.36 24.19 0.72
N LYS A 124 3.05 24.87 -0.21
CA LYS A 124 3.31 24.32 -1.55
C LYS A 124 4.23 23.10 -1.47
N ILE A 125 5.26 23.16 -0.63
CA ILE A 125 6.17 22.03 -0.38
C ILE A 125 5.38 20.86 0.22
N LEU A 126 4.60 21.11 1.27
CA LEU A 126 3.75 20.10 1.93
C LEU A 126 2.78 19.43 0.95
N LEU A 127 2.10 20.20 0.09
CA LEU A 127 1.23 19.64 -0.94
C LEU A 127 2.00 18.76 -1.94
N SER A 128 3.21 19.15 -2.32
CA SER A 128 4.04 18.39 -3.26
C SER A 128 4.64 17.11 -2.66
N GLU A 129 4.81 17.06 -1.34
CA GLU A 129 5.27 15.87 -0.64
C GLU A 129 4.15 14.85 -0.43
N ILE A 130 2.92 15.33 -0.24
CA ILE A 130 1.74 14.49 0.02
C ILE A 130 1.10 14.00 -1.27
N PHE A 131 1.00 14.88 -2.27
CA PHE A 131 0.34 14.59 -3.53
C PHE A 131 1.36 14.61 -4.66
N ARG A 132 1.42 13.50 -5.37
CA ARG A 132 2.15 13.39 -6.63
C ARG A 132 1.43 14.13 -7.75
N GLU A 133 0.10 14.13 -7.74
CA GLU A 133 -0.71 14.74 -8.80
C GLU A 133 -2.06 15.22 -8.25
N ILE A 134 -2.43 16.47 -8.52
CA ILE A 134 -3.76 17.03 -8.25
C ILE A 134 -4.41 17.44 -9.58
N ILE A 135 -5.47 16.75 -9.97
CA ILE A 135 -6.26 17.03 -11.18
C ILE A 135 -7.46 17.89 -10.78
N ILE A 136 -7.52 19.09 -11.34
CA ILE A 136 -8.58 20.08 -11.11
C ILE A 136 -9.36 20.25 -12.41
N ASP A 137 -10.68 20.16 -12.32
CA ASP A 137 -11.58 20.47 -13.43
C ASP A 137 -12.40 21.71 -13.08
N ALA A 138 -12.69 22.53 -14.08
CA ALA A 138 -13.35 23.82 -13.92
C ALA A 138 -14.42 23.99 -15.00
N ASP A 139 -15.59 24.46 -14.59
CA ASP A 139 -16.68 24.67 -15.53
C ASP A 139 -16.30 25.75 -16.56
N GLU A 140 -16.12 25.32 -17.80
CA GLU A 140 -15.75 26.19 -18.91
C GLU A 140 -16.85 27.23 -19.21
N ASN A 141 -18.11 26.89 -18.90
CA ASN A 141 -19.30 27.68 -19.22
C ASN A 141 -19.74 28.63 -18.09
N ALA A 142 -19.08 28.56 -16.93
CA ALA A 142 -19.44 29.39 -15.79
C ALA A 142 -19.14 30.88 -16.04
N LYS A 143 -20.17 31.73 -15.93
CA LYS A 143 -20.03 33.19 -16.02
C LYS A 143 -19.19 33.69 -14.84
N ILE A 144 -18.07 34.34 -15.15
CA ILE A 144 -17.21 34.99 -14.17
C ILE A 144 -17.87 36.30 -13.75
N SER A 145 -18.34 36.38 -12.52
CA SER A 145 -18.73 37.66 -11.93
C SER A 145 -17.48 38.44 -11.54
N PRO A 146 -17.45 39.78 -11.69
CA PRO A 146 -16.32 40.60 -11.27
C PRO A 146 -16.01 40.36 -9.78
N GLY A 147 -14.79 39.91 -9.48
CA GLY A 147 -14.34 39.60 -8.11
C GLY A 147 -14.45 38.14 -7.69
N ASN A 148 -15.10 37.27 -8.48
CA ASN A 148 -15.23 35.85 -8.17
C ASN A 148 -14.35 34.97 -9.07
N SER A 149 -13.70 33.98 -8.47
CA SER A 149 -12.97 32.92 -9.19
C SER A 149 -13.95 31.92 -9.81
N LYS A 150 -13.54 31.31 -10.94
CA LYS A 150 -14.31 30.26 -11.62
C LYS A 150 -14.63 29.12 -10.64
N PRO A 151 -15.84 28.53 -10.70
CA PRO A 151 -16.12 27.30 -9.97
C PRO A 151 -15.25 26.17 -10.52
N PHE A 152 -14.63 25.41 -9.62
CA PHE A 152 -13.78 24.25 -9.92
C PHE A 152 -14.03 23.16 -8.89
N TRP A 153 -13.65 21.93 -9.21
CA TRP A 153 -13.64 20.79 -8.29
C TRP A 153 -12.40 19.93 -8.52
N ILE A 154 -11.99 19.22 -7.48
CA ILE A 154 -10.86 18.28 -7.56
C ILE A 154 -11.41 16.95 -8.08
N VAL A 155 -10.90 16.51 -9.24
CA VAL A 155 -11.28 15.25 -9.88
C VAL A 155 -10.49 14.09 -9.29
N SER A 156 -9.21 14.31 -9.02
CA SER A 156 -8.32 13.29 -8.48
C SER A 156 -7.18 13.97 -7.72
N ALA A 157 -6.79 13.39 -6.60
CA ALA A 157 -5.53 13.70 -5.93
C ALA A 157 -4.84 12.37 -5.59
N LYS A 158 -3.63 12.16 -6.12
CA LYS A 158 -2.84 10.94 -5.99
C LYS A 158 -1.52 11.22 -5.30
#